data_AF-A0A2E6IUT1-F1
#
_entry.id   AF-A0A2E6IUT1-F1
#
_cell.length_a   1.000
_cell.length_b   1.000
_cell.length_c   1.000
_cell.angle_alpha   90.00
_cell.angle_beta   90.00
_cell.angle_gamma   90.00
#
_symmetry.space_group_name_H-M   'P 1'
#
loop_
_entity.id
_entity.type
_entity.pdbx_description
1 polymer ?
#
loop_
_entity_poly.entity_id
_entity_poly.type
_entity_poly.pdbx_seq_one_letter_code
_entity_poly.pdbx_strand_id
1 'polypeptide(L)'
;MSERSTIKAIVMDAARQHFADDTIRDVVVRAQDGVEDDDFMDIRVIYDASDGRLRADATSSFIRVLRARLQERGEDRFPVISYVSEAEALTE
;
A
#
# COMPACT_ATOMS: atom_id res chain seq x y z
N MET A 1 -9.32 -17.45 4.02
CA MET A 1 -8.88 -16.12 3.57
C MET A 1 -7.63 -16.30 2.71
N SER A 2 -7.57 -15.67 1.55
CA SER A 2 -6.37 -15.72 0.69
C SER A 2 -5.25 -14.87 1.29
N GLU A 3 -3.99 -15.26 1.13
CA GLU A 3 -2.81 -14.49 1.56
C GLU A 3 -2.88 -13.01 1.14
N ARG A 4 -3.36 -12.73 -0.09
CA ARG A 4 -3.59 -11.36 -0.59
C ARG A 4 -4.58 -10.57 0.26
N SER A 5 -5.63 -11.22 0.77
CA SER A 5 -6.61 -10.56 1.65
C SER A 5 -6.02 -10.22 3.02
N THR A 6 -5.08 -11.03 3.51
CA THR A 6 -4.33 -10.75 4.74
C THR A 6 -3.37 -9.58 4.54
N ILE A 7 -2.61 -9.57 3.45
CA ILE A 7 -1.68 -8.48 3.15
C ILE A 7 -2.43 -7.16 2.95
N LYS A 8 -3.51 -7.17 2.16
CA LYS A 8 -4.36 -5.98 1.98
C LYS A 8 -4.81 -5.42 3.32
N ALA A 9 -5.24 -6.26 4.26
CA ALA A 9 -5.64 -5.82 5.60
C ALA A 9 -4.48 -5.20 6.39
N ILE A 10 -3.28 -5.75 6.30
CA ILE A 10 -2.07 -5.21 6.94
C ILE A 10 -1.73 -3.83 6.38
N VAL A 11 -1.74 -3.69 5.06
CA VAL A 11 -1.50 -2.40 4.39
C VAL A 11 -2.55 -1.39 4.83
N MET A 12 -3.81 -1.80 4.93
CA MET A 12 -4.90 -0.93 5.34
C MET A 12 -4.84 -0.47 6.78
N ASP A 13 -4.48 -1.37 7.68
CA ASP A 13 -4.25 -1.02 9.08
C ASP A 13 -3.04 -0.09 9.23
N ALA A 14 -1.95 -0.33 8.50
CA ALA A 14 -0.78 0.54 8.53
C ALA A 14 -1.08 1.93 7.96
N ALA A 15 -1.88 2.02 6.89
CA ALA A 15 -2.25 3.29 6.28
C ALA A 15 -3.09 4.16 7.22
N ARG A 16 -4.10 3.58 7.90
CA ARG A 16 -4.96 4.31 8.86
C ARG A 16 -4.22 4.88 10.07
N GLN A 17 -3.03 4.36 10.38
CA GLN A 17 -2.20 4.90 11.47
C GLN A 17 -1.40 6.13 11.08
N HIS A 18 -1.25 6.39 9.78
CA HIS A 18 -0.40 7.46 9.25
C HIS A 18 -1.15 8.51 8.42
N PHE A 19 -2.29 8.13 7.88
CA PHE A 19 -3.18 9.01 7.14
C PHE A 19 -4.49 9.16 7.90
N ALA A 20 -5.24 10.24 7.66
CA ALA A 20 -6.57 10.33 8.23
C ALA A 20 -7.45 9.20 7.67
N ASP A 21 -8.40 8.71 8.48
CA ASP A 21 -9.19 7.50 8.18
C ASP A 21 -9.96 7.58 6.85
N ASP A 22 -10.29 8.78 6.40
CA ASP A 22 -10.98 9.10 5.16
C ASP A 22 -10.05 9.38 3.98
N THR A 23 -8.76 9.62 4.22
CA THR A 23 -7.79 9.93 3.15
C THR A 23 -7.54 8.71 2.27
N ILE A 24 -7.46 7.51 2.85
CA ILE A 24 -7.14 6.29 2.10
C ILE A 24 -8.42 5.50 1.86
N ARG A 25 -8.85 5.44 0.60
CA ARG A 25 -10.11 4.84 0.18
C ARG A 25 -9.99 3.34 0.00
N ASP A 26 -8.93 2.89 -0.67
CA ASP A 26 -8.69 1.46 -0.88
C ASP A 26 -7.21 1.15 -1.11
N VAL A 27 -6.86 -0.13 -1.02
CA VAL A 27 -5.58 -0.68 -1.44
C VAL A 27 -5.77 -1.86 -2.36
N VAL A 28 -5.00 -1.86 -3.44
CA VAL A 28 -4.86 -2.99 -4.36
C VAL A 28 -3.48 -3.59 -4.15
N VAL A 29 -3.42 -4.90 -3.92
CA VAL A 29 -2.17 -5.65 -3.78
C VAL A 29 -2.08 -6.65 -4.91
N ARG A 30 -0.99 -6.58 -5.67
CA ARG A 30 -0.67 -7.50 -6.76
C ARG A 30 0.68 -8.14 -6.46
N ALA A 31 0.70 -9.47 -6.45
CA ALA A 31 1.96 -10.18 -6.55
C ALA A 31 2.44 -10.06 -8.00
N GLN A 32 3.68 -9.63 -8.19
CA GLN A 32 4.33 -9.73 -9.48
C GLN A 32 5.50 -10.67 -9.34
N ASP A 33 5.50 -11.69 -10.20
CA ASP A 33 6.66 -12.53 -10.38
C ASP A 33 7.69 -11.67 -11.13
N GLY A 34 8.88 -11.55 -10.55
CA GLY A 34 9.92 -10.68 -11.09
C GLY A 34 10.34 -11.09 -12.51
N VAL A 35 10.72 -10.11 -13.33
CA VAL A 35 11.62 -10.37 -14.45
C VAL A 35 13.03 -10.40 -13.83
N GLU A 36 13.77 -11.51 -14.00
CA GLU A 36 15.10 -11.74 -13.39
C GLU A 36 15.12 -12.04 -11.87
N ASP A 37 14.22 -12.92 -11.38
CA ASP A 37 14.21 -13.49 -10.01
C ASP A 37 13.98 -12.50 -8.84
N ASP A 38 13.74 -11.21 -9.10
CA ASP A 38 13.37 -10.25 -8.04
C ASP A 38 11.85 -10.20 -7.86
N ASP A 39 11.31 -11.11 -7.04
CA ASP A 39 9.89 -11.09 -6.66
C ASP A 39 9.56 -9.82 -5.87
N PHE A 40 8.59 -9.07 -6.37
CA PHE A 40 8.12 -7.85 -5.72
C PHE A 40 6.61 -7.84 -5.58
N MET A 41 6.16 -6.97 -4.70
CA MET A 41 4.74 -6.78 -4.42
C MET A 41 4.34 -5.36 -4.79
N ASP A 42 3.48 -5.24 -5.79
CA ASP A 42 2.91 -3.96 -6.19
C ASP A 42 1.72 -3.63 -5.29
N ILE A 43 1.84 -2.53 -4.55
CA ILE A 43 0.84 -2.00 -3.65
C ILE A 43 0.40 -0.65 -4.19
N ARG A 44 -0.82 -0.59 -4.67
CA ARG A 44 -1.45 0.66 -5.09
C ARG A 44 -2.36 1.18 -3.98
N VAL A 45 -2.02 2.34 -3.44
CA VAL A 45 -2.79 3.05 -2.42
C VAL A 45 -3.68 4.07 -3.13
N ILE A 46 -4.99 3.87 -3.03
CA ILE A 46 -6.00 4.77 -3.61
C ILE A 46 -6.40 5.76 -2.54
N TYR A 47 -6.17 7.05 -2.81
CA TYR A 47 -6.44 8.13 -1.86
C TYR A 47 -7.44 9.15 -2.41
N ASP A 48 -8.15 9.80 -1.51
CA ASP A 48 -9.00 10.93 -1.85
C ASP A 48 -8.16 12.21 -1.94
N ALA A 49 -8.14 12.83 -3.12
CA ALA A 49 -7.40 14.06 -3.36
C ALA A 49 -8.16 15.33 -2.93
N SER A 50 -9.44 15.21 -2.54
CA SER A 50 -10.29 16.36 -2.20
C SER A 50 -9.84 17.08 -0.92
N ASP A 51 -9.29 16.35 0.06
CA ASP A 51 -8.85 16.89 1.36
C ASP A 51 -7.35 17.25 1.41
N GLY A 52 -6.61 17.06 0.32
CA GLY A 52 -5.24 17.54 0.19
C GLY A 52 -4.24 16.47 -0.24
N ARG A 53 -2.99 16.93 -0.40
CA ARG A 53 -1.87 16.11 -0.88
C ARG A 53 -1.42 15.14 0.23
N LEU A 54 -1.04 13.93 -0.16
CA LEU A 54 -0.32 13.03 0.73
C LEU A 54 0.97 13.70 1.20
N ARG A 55 1.14 13.80 2.52
CA ARG A 55 2.34 14.42 3.08
C ARG A 55 3.51 13.46 3.03
N ALA A 56 4.68 13.95 2.59
CA ALA A 56 5.87 13.13 2.40
C ALA A 56 6.42 12.47 3.70
N ASP A 57 6.19 13.12 4.84
CA ASP A 57 6.52 12.58 6.16
C ASP A 57 5.63 11.38 6.52
N ALA A 58 4.33 11.51 6.30
CA ALA A 58 3.35 10.44 6.50
C ALA A 58 3.63 9.23 5.60
N THR A 59 3.92 9.46 4.31
CA THR A 59 4.23 8.36 3.36
C THR A 59 5.51 7.63 3.74
N SER A 60 6.57 8.34 4.12
CA SER A 60 7.83 7.73 4.56
C SER A 60 7.66 6.88 5.83
N SER A 61 6.90 7.41 6.81
CA SER A 61 6.62 6.67 8.05
C SER A 61 5.76 5.42 7.78
N PHE A 62 4.75 5.54 6.92
CA PHE A 62 3.91 4.43 6.50
C PHE A 62 4.72 3.30 5.87
N ILE A 63 5.61 3.62 4.92
CA ILE A 63 6.46 2.61 4.25
C ILE A 63 7.32 1.86 5.27
N ARG A 64 7.91 2.58 6.23
CA ARG A 64 8.73 1.97 7.30
C ARG A 64 7.92 0.98 8.15
N VAL A 65 6.74 1.39 8.62
CA VAL A 65 5.88 0.54 9.45
C VAL A 65 5.35 -0.65 8.66
N LEU A 66 4.94 -0.42 7.41
CA LEU A 66 4.45 -1.47 6.53
C LEU A 66 5.50 -2.56 6.32
N ARG A 67 6.75 -2.18 6.00
CA ARG A 67 7.83 -3.15 5.78
C ARG A 67 8.07 -4.04 7.01
N ALA A 68 8.10 -3.45 8.20
CA ALA A 68 8.26 -4.21 9.44
C ALA A 68 7.13 -5.25 9.63
N ARG A 69 5.88 -4.85 9.40
CA ARG A 69 4.71 -5.72 9.55
C ARG A 69 4.63 -6.84 8.52
N LEU A 70 5.06 -6.57 7.28
CA LEU A 70 5.15 -7.59 6.24
C LEU A 70 6.20 -8.64 6.62
N GLN A 71 7.37 -8.22 7.09
CA GLN A 71 8.43 -9.13 7.55
C GLN A 71 7.99 -9.97 8.77
N GLU A 72 7.26 -9.40 9.73
CA GLU A 72 6.69 -10.14 10.86
C GLU A 72 5.72 -11.27 10.44
N ARG A 73 5.23 -11.23 9.20
CA ARG A 73 4.34 -12.25 8.62
C ARG A 73 5.06 -13.20 7.66
N GLY A 74 6.37 -13.07 7.49
CA GLY A 74 7.15 -13.88 6.55
C GLY A 74 6.98 -13.45 5.09
N GLU A 75 6.49 -12.22 4.85
CA GLU A 75 6.47 -11.64 3.51
C GLU A 75 7.79 -10.93 3.25
N ASP A 76 8.65 -11.58 2.44
CA ASP A 76 10.00 -11.11 2.12
C ASP A 76 10.08 -10.30 0.82
N ARG A 77 9.01 -10.29 0.00
CA ARG A 77 9.00 -9.54 -1.26
C ARG A 77 9.15 -8.05 -1.00
N PHE A 78 9.88 -7.38 -1.89
CA PHE A 78 10.04 -5.93 -1.78
C PHE A 78 8.72 -5.22 -2.15
N PRO A 79 8.15 -4.37 -1.27
CA PRO A 79 6.93 -3.65 -1.59
C PRO A 79 7.24 -2.44 -2.47
N VAL A 80 6.72 -2.42 -3.69
CA VAL A 80 6.69 -1.25 -4.57
C VAL A 80 5.36 -0.55 -4.34
N ILE A 81 5.40 0.69 -3.84
CA ILE A 81 4.20 1.41 -3.42
C ILE A 81 3.95 2.57 -4.37
N SER A 82 2.77 2.59 -4.97
CA SER A 82 2.26 3.68 -5.78
C SER A 82 1.07 4.34 -5.09
N TYR A 83 0.93 5.65 -5.26
CA TYR A 83 -0.21 6.41 -4.76
C TYR A 83 -0.97 6.97 -5.96
N VAL A 84 -2.25 6.65 -6.03
CA VAL A 84 -3.13 7.04 -7.15
C VAL A 84 -4.36 7.69 -6.55
N SER A 85 -4.76 8.85 -7.08
CA SER A 85 -6.00 9.47 -6.63
C SER A 85 -7.20 8.62 -7.05
N GLU A 86 -8.29 8.66 -6.30
CA GLU A 86 -9.53 7.96 -6.68
C GLU A 86 -10.01 8.35 -8.09
N ALA A 87 -9.87 9.62 -8.46
CA ALA A 87 -10.22 10.12 -9.79
C ALA A 87 -9.40 9.44 -10.90
N GLU A 88 -8.11 9.21 -10.69
CA GLU A 88 -7.24 8.52 -11.65
C GLU A 88 -7.57 7.01 -11.69
N ALA A 89 -7.82 6.40 -10.53
CA ALA A 89 -8.13 4.97 -10.43
C ALA A 89 -9.43 4.56 -11.15
N LEU A 90 -10.38 5.49 -11.33
CA LEU A 90 -11.61 5.26 -12.09
C LEU A 90 -11.44 5.31 -13.62
N THR A 91 -10.29 5.79 -14.09
CA THR A 91 -10.00 5.95 -15.53
C THR A 91 -9.08 4.88 -16.13
N GLU A 92 -8.53 4.00 -15.30
CA GLU A 92 -7.77 2.80 -15.69
C GLU A 92 -8.66 1.55 -15.79
#